data_AF-X1DIR9-F1
#
_entry.id   AF-X1DIR9-F1
#
_cell.length_a   1.000
_cell.length_b   1.000
_cell.length_c   1.000
_cell.angle_alpha   90.00
_cell.angle_beta   90.00
_cell.angle_gamma   90.00
#
_symmetry.space_group_name_H-M   'P 1'
#
loop_
_entity.id
_entity.type
_entity.pdbx_description
1 polymer ?
#
loop_
_entity_poly.entity_id
_entity_poly.type
_entity_poly.pdbx_seq_one_letter_code
_entity_poly.pdbx_strand_id
1 'polypeptide(L)'
;NLERFASDFERDSGKVFIPKALPPTGKKVAVIGAGPAGLTVAGELVKIGHKVTVFEALHVAGGVLVYGIPEFRLPNKILRAEVEYLERLGVKLEMNIVVGKTVSLEDLKNDGYDAFFIGTGAGLPNFMNIPGENLIGIYSANEYLTRVNLMRAGDFPEYDTPVFKGKRAAVLGGGNVAMDSVRTAKRLGAEMAAIVYRRSRIEMPARVEEVHHAEEEGIEFHFLTTPIRYIEDDKNRVKAMECLRMRLGEPDSSGRRRPV
;
A
#
# COMPACT_ATOMS: atom_id res chain seq x y z
N ASN A 1 20.50 -6.98 2.85
CA ASN A 1 20.28 -8.44 2.81
C ASN A 1 20.60 -9.18 4.11
N LEU A 2 21.55 -8.73 4.95
CA LEU A 2 21.83 -9.40 6.23
C LEU A 2 20.66 -9.33 7.24
N GLU A 3 20.00 -8.17 7.36
CA GLU A 3 18.83 -7.99 8.23
C GLU A 3 17.72 -8.98 7.89
N ARG A 4 17.29 -9.03 6.62
CA ARG A 4 16.33 -10.01 6.12
C ARG A 4 16.72 -11.44 6.48
N PHE A 5 17.97 -11.82 6.22
CA PHE A 5 18.45 -13.17 6.51
C PHE A 5 18.34 -13.53 8.00
N ALA A 6 18.74 -12.62 8.89
CA ALA A 6 18.65 -12.84 10.34
C ALA A 6 17.19 -12.98 10.81
N SER A 7 16.30 -12.09 10.37
CA SER A 7 14.88 -12.13 10.72
C SER A 7 14.17 -13.37 10.16
N ASP A 8 14.49 -13.77 8.93
CA ASP A 8 13.95 -14.98 8.31
C ASP A 8 14.42 -16.23 9.09
N PHE A 9 15.70 -16.30 9.46
CA PHE A 9 16.25 -17.42 10.21
C PHE A 9 15.61 -17.60 11.59
N GLU A 10 15.45 -16.51 12.37
CA GLU A 10 14.79 -16.60 13.68
C GLU A 10 13.35 -17.09 13.56
N ARG A 11 12.56 -16.49 12.67
CA ARG A 11 11.16 -16.85 12.44
C ARG A 11 11.03 -18.33 12.05
N ASP A 12 11.84 -18.77 11.09
CA ASP A 12 11.74 -20.12 10.53
C ASP A 12 12.33 -21.18 11.48
N SER A 13 13.16 -20.78 12.46
CA SER A 13 13.67 -21.67 13.51
C SER A 13 12.62 -22.08 14.56
N GLY A 14 11.48 -21.37 14.63
CA GLY A 14 10.45 -21.56 15.65
C GLY A 14 10.85 -21.09 17.06
N LYS A 15 12.01 -20.42 17.19
CA LYS A 15 12.56 -19.96 18.49
C LYS A 15 12.37 -18.46 18.72
N VAL A 16 11.30 -17.88 18.18
CA VAL A 16 10.99 -16.45 18.34
C VAL A 16 10.89 -16.11 19.83
N PHE A 17 11.74 -15.18 20.26
CA PHE A 17 11.79 -14.73 21.64
C PHE A 17 10.60 -13.84 21.97
N ILE A 18 9.83 -14.19 23.01
CA ILE A 18 8.76 -13.35 23.55
C ILE A 18 9.24 -12.71 24.86
N PRO A 19 9.53 -11.40 24.91
CA PRO A 19 9.88 -10.73 26.15
C PRO A 19 8.73 -10.78 27.15
N LYS A 20 9.06 -10.90 28.44
CA LYS A 20 8.08 -10.74 29.51
C LYS A 20 7.72 -9.25 29.64
N ALA A 21 6.42 -8.94 29.59
CA ALA A 21 5.95 -7.59 29.84
C ALA A 21 6.28 -7.12 31.27
N LEU A 22 6.53 -5.82 31.42
CA LEU A 22 6.65 -5.17 32.71
C LEU A 22 5.31 -5.27 33.51
N PRO A 23 5.34 -5.06 34.83
CA PRO A 23 4.13 -5.09 35.64
C PRO A 23 3.01 -4.19 35.08
N PRO A 24 1.72 -4.59 35.18
CA PRO A 24 0.62 -3.80 34.66
C PRO A 24 0.60 -2.38 35.23
N THR A 25 0.54 -1.41 34.33
CA THR A 25 0.46 0.03 34.66
C THR A 25 -0.96 0.44 35.08
N GLY A 26 -1.97 -0.40 34.82
CA GLY A 26 -3.38 -0.05 34.96
C GLY A 26 -3.91 0.88 33.86
N LYS A 27 -3.09 1.26 32.89
CA LYS A 27 -3.45 2.19 31.80
C LYS A 27 -3.83 1.46 30.51
N LYS A 28 -4.81 2.01 29.79
CA LYS A 28 -5.36 1.45 28.56
C LYS A 28 -5.10 2.40 27.38
N VAL A 29 -4.53 1.90 26.28
CA VAL A 29 -4.18 2.71 25.11
C VAL A 29 -4.90 2.20 23.87
N ALA A 30 -5.54 3.11 23.14
CA ALA A 30 -6.15 2.85 21.84
C ALA A 30 -5.18 3.27 20.72
N VAL A 31 -4.83 2.33 19.85
CA VAL A 31 -4.02 2.57 18.66
C VAL A 31 -4.95 2.52 17.45
N ILE A 32 -5.01 3.60 16.67
CA ILE A 32 -5.95 3.74 15.55
C ILE A 32 -5.17 3.57 14.24
N GLY A 33 -5.41 2.44 13.57
CA GLY A 33 -4.71 1.98 12.38
C GLY A 33 -3.68 0.88 12.70
N ALA A 34 -3.81 -0.27 12.05
CA ALA A 34 -2.91 -1.41 12.14
C ALA A 34 -1.83 -1.39 11.05
N GLY A 35 -1.36 -0.21 10.65
CA GLY A 35 -0.18 -0.06 9.80
C GLY A 35 1.13 -0.25 10.59
N PRO A 36 2.30 -0.16 9.93
CA PRO A 36 3.60 -0.33 10.58
C PRO A 36 3.78 0.52 11.84
N ALA A 37 3.35 1.78 11.79
CA ALA A 37 3.45 2.70 12.93
C ALA A 37 2.60 2.23 14.11
N GLY A 38 1.32 1.87 13.87
CA GLY A 38 0.42 1.42 14.92
C GLY A 38 0.85 0.09 15.53
N LEU A 39 1.24 -0.88 14.69
CA LEU A 39 1.74 -2.18 15.16
C LEU A 39 3.01 -2.04 15.99
N THR A 40 3.95 -1.18 15.58
CA THR A 40 5.17 -0.89 16.34
C THR A 40 4.84 -0.25 17.69
N VAL A 41 4.02 0.79 17.70
CA VAL A 41 3.61 1.47 18.94
C VAL A 41 2.90 0.49 19.87
N ALA A 42 2.02 -0.37 19.35
CA ALA A 42 1.33 -1.36 20.16
C ALA A 42 2.28 -2.37 20.79
N GLY A 43 3.26 -2.86 20.01
CA GLY A 43 4.28 -3.79 20.47
C GLY A 43 5.18 -3.20 21.56
N GLU A 44 5.51 -1.92 21.50
CA GLU A 44 6.31 -1.26 22.54
C GLU A 44 5.48 -0.96 23.80
N LEU A 45 4.25 -0.48 23.64
CA LEU A 45 3.39 -0.13 24.79
C LEU A 45 2.97 -1.37 25.59
N VAL A 46 2.74 -2.51 24.94
CA VAL A 46 2.39 -3.75 25.65
C VAL A 46 3.56 -4.28 26.48
N LYS A 47 4.80 -4.16 25.97
CA LYS A 47 6.02 -4.58 26.70
C LYS A 47 6.23 -3.79 27.98
N ILE A 48 5.81 -2.52 28.02
CA ILE A 48 5.92 -1.68 29.22
C ILE A 48 4.71 -1.78 30.16
N GLY A 49 3.80 -2.73 29.94
CA GLY A 49 2.72 -3.06 30.87
C GLY A 49 1.42 -2.27 30.66
N HIS A 50 1.22 -1.63 29.51
CA HIS A 50 -0.07 -1.05 29.14
C HIS A 50 -1.01 -2.09 28.53
N LYS A 51 -2.32 -1.92 28.74
CA LYS A 51 -3.33 -2.68 28.01
C LYS A 51 -3.58 -2.01 26.66
N VAL A 52 -3.16 -2.65 25.56
CA VAL A 52 -3.23 -2.04 24.22
C VAL A 52 -4.29 -2.72 23.36
N THR A 53 -5.11 -1.90 22.71
CA THR A 53 -6.02 -2.36 21.64
C THR A 53 -5.73 -1.58 20.37
N VAL A 54 -5.51 -2.27 19.26
CA VAL A 54 -5.39 -1.71 17.92
C VAL A 54 -6.74 -1.79 17.22
N PHE A 55 -7.25 -0.67 16.73
CA PHE A 55 -8.47 -0.58 15.95
C PHE A 55 -8.13 -0.38 14.49
N GLU A 56 -8.62 -1.26 13.61
CA GLU A 56 -8.33 -1.23 12.17
C GLU A 56 -9.63 -1.21 11.37
N ALA A 57 -9.66 -0.36 10.33
CA ALA A 57 -10.81 -0.18 9.47
C ALA A 57 -11.04 -1.40 8.55
N LEU A 58 -9.97 -2.04 8.09
CA LEU A 58 -10.03 -3.21 7.20
C LEU A 58 -10.21 -4.51 7.98
N HIS A 59 -10.44 -5.60 7.25
CA HIS A 59 -10.58 -6.95 7.80
C HIS A 59 -9.23 -7.66 8.04
N VAL A 60 -8.11 -7.05 7.65
CA VAL A 60 -6.74 -7.57 7.82
C VAL A 60 -5.81 -6.47 8.32
N ALA A 61 -4.95 -6.80 9.28
CA ALA A 61 -3.96 -5.88 9.86
C ALA A 61 -2.71 -5.78 8.98
N GLY A 62 -2.08 -4.60 8.95
CA GLY A 62 -0.81 -4.33 8.27
C GLY A 62 -0.82 -3.09 7.37
N GLY A 63 -2.00 -2.52 7.09
CA GLY A 63 -2.13 -1.33 6.26
C GLY A 63 -1.52 -1.52 4.87
N VAL A 64 -0.66 -0.59 4.44
CA VAL A 64 -0.02 -0.63 3.11
C VAL A 64 0.80 -1.90 2.87
N LEU A 65 1.25 -2.57 3.94
CA LEU A 65 1.98 -3.83 3.83
C LEU A 65 1.11 -4.98 3.29
N VAL A 66 -0.22 -4.89 3.45
CA VAL A 66 -1.19 -5.88 2.92
C VAL A 66 -1.78 -5.42 1.61
N TYR A 67 -2.40 -4.23 1.59
CA TYR A 67 -3.21 -3.81 0.45
C TYR A 67 -2.38 -3.13 -0.64
N GLY A 68 -1.19 -2.62 -0.31
CA GLY A 68 -0.38 -1.81 -1.22
C GLY A 68 0.78 -2.59 -1.82
N ILE A 69 1.67 -3.13 -0.98
CA ILE A 69 2.89 -3.81 -1.44
C ILE A 69 2.52 -5.24 -1.89
N PRO A 70 2.79 -5.61 -3.16
CA PRO A 70 2.44 -6.94 -3.64
C PRO A 70 3.26 -8.08 -3.03
N GLU A 71 2.71 -9.29 -3.06
CA GLU A 71 3.31 -10.49 -2.45
C GLU A 71 4.67 -10.88 -3.06
N PHE A 72 4.90 -10.55 -4.34
CA PHE A 72 6.19 -10.76 -5.01
C PHE A 72 7.31 -9.87 -4.45
N ARG A 73 6.98 -8.83 -3.65
CA ARG A 73 7.94 -8.00 -2.91
C ARG A 73 7.94 -8.28 -1.42
N LEU A 74 6.74 -8.40 -0.84
CA LEU A 74 6.56 -8.62 0.60
C LEU A 74 5.61 -9.80 0.83
N PRO A 75 6.14 -10.99 1.13
CA PRO A 75 5.31 -12.16 1.37
C PRO A 75 4.34 -11.97 2.54
N ASN A 76 3.06 -12.24 2.31
CA ASN A 76 1.99 -12.06 3.31
C ASN A 76 2.22 -12.85 4.60
N LYS A 77 2.91 -14.00 4.51
CA LYS A 77 3.29 -14.83 5.67
C LYS A 77 4.15 -14.09 6.69
N ILE A 78 4.99 -13.14 6.24
CA ILE A 78 5.89 -12.38 7.13
C ILE A 78 5.06 -11.48 8.02
N LEU A 79 4.09 -10.79 7.42
CA LEU A 79 3.22 -9.89 8.16
C LEU A 79 2.28 -10.64 9.11
N ARG A 80 1.74 -11.80 8.69
CA ARG A 80 0.94 -12.64 9.59
C ARG A 80 1.73 -13.04 10.84
N ALA A 81 2.98 -13.48 10.66
CA ALA A 81 3.86 -13.83 11.78
C ALA A 81 4.10 -12.65 12.73
N GLU A 82 4.24 -11.42 12.20
CA GLU A 82 4.41 -10.22 13.02
C GLU A 82 3.14 -9.88 13.82
N VAL A 83 1.96 -10.00 13.20
CA VAL A 83 0.68 -9.78 13.87
C VAL A 83 0.47 -10.83 14.97
N GLU A 84 0.71 -12.11 14.68
CA GLU A 84 0.64 -13.21 15.65
C GLU A 84 1.63 -13.00 16.81
N TYR A 85 2.82 -12.48 16.52
CA TYR A 85 3.80 -12.12 17.55
C TYR A 85 3.26 -11.02 18.49
N LEU A 86 2.61 -9.99 17.95
CA LEU A 86 1.99 -8.92 18.75
C LEU A 86 0.81 -9.43 19.60
N GLU A 87 -0.02 -10.33 19.05
CA GLU A 87 -1.08 -10.98 19.81
C GLU A 87 -0.51 -11.82 20.97
N ARG A 88 0.59 -12.56 20.74
CA ARG A 88 1.31 -13.31 21.78
C ARG A 88 1.92 -12.41 22.86
N LEU A 89 2.27 -11.16 22.52
CA LEU A 89 2.69 -10.15 23.50
C LEU A 89 1.51 -9.60 24.33
N GLY A 90 0.27 -9.86 23.92
CA GLY A 90 -0.94 -9.39 24.59
C GLY A 90 -1.59 -8.16 23.96
N VAL A 91 -1.18 -7.76 22.74
CA VAL A 91 -1.89 -6.74 21.97
C VAL A 91 -3.23 -7.30 21.52
N LYS A 92 -4.31 -6.56 21.76
CA LYS A 92 -5.63 -6.90 21.21
C LYS A 92 -5.82 -6.20 19.86
N LEU A 93 -6.32 -6.91 18.86
CA LEU A 93 -6.72 -6.32 17.58
C LEU A 93 -8.24 -6.35 17.42
N GLU A 94 -8.81 -5.22 17.00
CA GLU A 94 -10.23 -5.04 16.69
C GLU A 94 -10.34 -4.58 15.23
N MET A 95 -10.70 -5.51 14.36
CA MET A 95 -10.77 -5.34 12.91
C MET A 95 -12.16 -4.88 12.48
N ASN A 96 -12.29 -4.34 11.25
CA ASN A 96 -13.54 -3.80 10.71
C ASN A 96 -14.14 -2.65 11.53
N ILE A 97 -13.30 -1.91 12.26
CA ILE A 97 -13.71 -0.76 13.08
C ILE A 97 -13.19 0.52 12.44
N VAL A 98 -14.10 1.28 11.82
CA VAL A 98 -13.77 2.61 11.30
C VAL A 98 -13.96 3.63 12.43
N VAL A 99 -12.88 3.96 13.13
CA VAL A 99 -12.92 5.01 14.17
C VAL A 99 -13.33 6.35 13.55
N GLY A 100 -14.31 7.02 14.18
CA GLY A 100 -15.03 8.16 13.64
C GLY A 100 -16.34 7.82 12.90
N LYS A 101 -16.64 6.52 12.70
CA LYS A 101 -17.90 6.03 12.13
C LYS A 101 -18.52 4.92 12.97
N THR A 102 -17.80 3.81 13.16
CA THR A 102 -18.25 2.66 13.97
C THR A 102 -18.23 3.00 15.46
N VAL A 103 -17.17 3.66 15.91
CA VAL A 103 -16.98 4.18 17.27
C VAL A 103 -16.31 5.54 17.19
N SER A 104 -16.68 6.49 18.05
CA SER A 104 -16.00 7.78 18.16
C SER A 104 -14.83 7.73 19.15
N LEU A 105 -13.95 8.73 19.12
CA LEU A 105 -12.92 8.87 20.15
C LEU A 105 -13.52 9.06 21.55
N GLU A 106 -14.70 9.70 21.64
CA GLU A 106 -15.37 9.90 22.92
C GLU A 106 -15.94 8.59 23.46
N ASP A 107 -16.49 7.73 22.60
CA ASP A 107 -16.93 6.38 23.01
C ASP A 107 -15.76 5.58 23.57
N LEU A 108 -14.61 5.61 22.90
CA LEU A 108 -13.40 4.94 23.38
C LEU A 108 -12.92 5.56 24.71
N LYS A 109 -12.96 6.88 24.86
CA LYS A 109 -12.62 7.51 26.14
C LYS A 109 -13.55 7.06 27.27
N ASN A 110 -14.86 6.96 26.99
CA ASN A 110 -15.87 6.45 27.92
C ASN A 110 -15.68 4.96 28.25
N ASP A 111 -15.13 4.18 27.31
CA ASP A 111 -14.70 2.79 27.52
C ASP A 111 -13.38 2.67 28.32
N GLY A 112 -12.89 3.78 28.87
CA GLY A 112 -11.74 3.84 29.78
C GLY A 112 -10.39 3.78 29.08
N TYR A 113 -10.28 4.21 27.81
CA TYR A 113 -8.98 4.43 27.18
C TYR A 113 -8.35 5.75 27.68
N ASP A 114 -7.14 5.67 28.23
CA ASP A 114 -6.39 6.81 28.79
C ASP A 114 -5.65 7.63 27.73
N ALA A 115 -5.25 6.99 26.63
CA ALA A 115 -4.46 7.62 25.58
C ALA A 115 -4.78 7.04 24.20
N PHE A 116 -4.49 7.85 23.17
CA PHE A 116 -4.76 7.54 21.77
C PHE A 116 -3.51 7.76 20.92
N PHE A 117 -3.17 6.79 20.09
CA PHE A 117 -2.21 6.97 19.00
C PHE A 117 -2.95 6.89 17.67
N ILE A 118 -2.74 7.88 16.79
CA ILE A 118 -3.39 7.94 15.47
C ILE A 118 -2.34 7.65 14.40
N GLY A 119 -2.42 6.45 13.82
CA GLY A 119 -1.51 5.94 12.79
C GLY A 119 -2.23 5.53 11.51
N THR A 120 -3.25 6.29 11.09
CA THR A 120 -4.12 5.97 9.94
C THR A 120 -3.46 6.14 8.57
N GLY A 121 -2.30 6.77 8.52
CA GLY A 121 -1.53 6.97 7.28
C GLY A 121 -2.17 7.97 6.31
N ALA A 122 -1.77 7.89 5.03
CA ALA A 122 -2.21 8.78 3.96
C ALA A 122 -2.83 7.97 2.81
N GLY A 123 -3.97 7.34 3.07
CA GLY A 123 -4.60 6.36 2.15
C GLY A 123 -5.52 6.95 1.08
N LEU A 124 -5.72 8.28 1.03
CA LEU A 124 -6.59 8.90 0.03
C LEU A 124 -5.87 9.04 -1.32
N PRO A 125 -6.49 8.57 -2.43
CA PRO A 125 -5.90 8.73 -3.76
C PRO A 125 -5.97 10.19 -4.23
N ASN A 126 -5.02 10.56 -5.09
CA ASN A 126 -5.06 11.82 -5.81
C ASN A 126 -5.40 11.55 -7.28
N PHE A 127 -6.42 12.24 -7.77
CA PHE A 127 -6.84 12.20 -9.17
C PHE A 127 -6.30 13.42 -9.93
N MET A 128 -6.05 13.25 -11.23
CA MET A 128 -5.51 14.29 -12.11
C MET A 128 -6.57 15.31 -12.53
N ASN A 129 -7.85 14.95 -12.43
CA ASN A 129 -9.00 15.77 -12.85
C ASN A 129 -8.92 16.16 -14.34
N ILE A 130 -8.58 15.19 -15.19
CA ILE A 130 -8.54 15.37 -16.66
C ILE A 130 -9.75 14.70 -17.33
N PRO A 131 -10.16 15.15 -18.53
CA PRO A 131 -11.28 14.57 -19.24
C PRO A 131 -11.14 13.05 -19.43
N GLY A 132 -12.22 12.32 -19.15
CA GLY A 132 -12.27 10.85 -19.27
C GLY A 132 -11.73 10.09 -18.06
N GLU A 133 -11.39 10.72 -16.93
CA GLU A 133 -10.83 10.03 -15.75
C GLU A 133 -11.78 9.02 -15.09
N ASN A 134 -13.09 9.10 -15.39
CA ASN A 134 -14.12 8.19 -14.87
C ASN A 134 -14.50 7.06 -15.84
N LEU A 135 -13.72 6.84 -16.91
CA LEU A 135 -13.99 5.75 -17.87
C LEU A 135 -13.76 4.36 -17.27
N ILE A 136 -14.47 3.37 -17.79
CA ILE A 136 -14.30 1.98 -17.38
C ILE A 136 -12.87 1.51 -17.71
N GLY A 137 -12.19 0.94 -16.73
CA GLY A 137 -10.80 0.47 -16.85
C GLY A 137 -9.77 1.47 -16.34
N ILE A 138 -10.18 2.66 -15.87
CA ILE A 138 -9.33 3.57 -15.11
C ILE A 138 -9.45 3.26 -13.62
N TYR A 139 -8.30 3.19 -12.95
CA TYR A 139 -8.21 2.88 -11.54
C TYR A 139 -7.33 3.92 -10.84
N SER A 140 -7.68 4.23 -9.58
CA SER A 140 -6.64 4.68 -8.66
C SER A 140 -5.72 3.50 -8.33
N ALA A 141 -4.43 3.77 -8.12
CA ALA A 141 -3.51 2.71 -7.71
C ALA A 141 -3.94 2.04 -6.39
N ASN A 142 -4.52 2.82 -5.47
CA ASN A 142 -5.07 2.31 -4.21
C ASN A 142 -6.17 1.28 -4.45
N GLU A 143 -7.14 1.59 -5.32
CA GLU A 143 -8.19 0.63 -5.67
C GLU A 143 -7.61 -0.61 -6.35
N TYR A 144 -6.77 -0.42 -7.37
CA TYR A 144 -6.21 -1.50 -8.16
C TYR A 144 -5.41 -2.49 -7.30
N LEU A 145 -4.47 -1.97 -6.50
CA LEU A 145 -3.64 -2.78 -5.62
C LEU A 145 -4.46 -3.38 -4.47
N THR A 146 -5.46 -2.68 -3.92
CA THR A 146 -6.34 -3.29 -2.91
C THR A 146 -7.12 -4.48 -3.48
N ARG A 147 -7.68 -4.35 -4.69
CA ARG A 147 -8.37 -5.47 -5.36
C ARG A 147 -7.43 -6.67 -5.54
N VAL A 148 -6.21 -6.44 -6.02
CA VAL A 148 -5.30 -7.54 -6.32
C VAL A 148 -4.68 -8.14 -5.05
N ASN A 149 -4.13 -7.31 -4.16
CA ASN A 149 -3.36 -7.76 -3.02
C ASN A 149 -4.25 -8.20 -1.84
N LEU A 150 -5.20 -7.35 -1.44
CA LEU A 150 -6.05 -7.63 -0.28
C LEU A 150 -7.20 -8.57 -0.68
N MET A 151 -7.85 -8.30 -1.81
CA MET A 151 -9.04 -9.05 -2.23
C MET A 151 -8.73 -10.22 -3.17
N ARG A 152 -7.45 -10.49 -3.47
CA ARG A 152 -6.99 -11.63 -4.29
C ARG A 152 -7.63 -11.69 -5.68
N ALA A 153 -7.97 -10.53 -6.27
CA ALA A 153 -8.73 -10.47 -7.52
C ALA A 153 -8.02 -11.09 -8.74
N GLY A 154 -6.70 -11.32 -8.67
CA GLY A 154 -5.97 -12.04 -9.71
C GLY A 154 -6.45 -13.47 -9.90
N ASP A 155 -6.92 -14.10 -8.82
CA ASP A 155 -7.33 -15.50 -8.71
C ASP A 155 -8.82 -15.71 -8.95
N PHE A 156 -9.55 -14.67 -9.39
CA PHE A 156 -10.95 -14.80 -9.79
C PHE A 156 -11.13 -15.94 -10.82
N PRO A 157 -12.11 -16.85 -10.65
CA PRO A 157 -13.24 -16.78 -9.71
C PRO A 157 -13.04 -17.53 -8.37
N GLU A 158 -11.83 -17.97 -8.01
CA GLU A 158 -11.58 -18.58 -6.69
C GLU A 158 -11.87 -17.60 -5.55
N TYR A 159 -11.60 -16.32 -5.78
CA TYR A 159 -12.01 -15.20 -4.93
C TYR A 159 -13.03 -14.34 -5.69
N ASP A 160 -14.03 -13.83 -4.96
CA ASP A 160 -15.22 -13.19 -5.55
C ASP A 160 -14.94 -11.81 -6.19
N THR A 161 -13.85 -11.14 -5.80
CA THR A 161 -13.58 -9.78 -6.29
C THR A 161 -12.97 -9.82 -7.69
N PRO A 162 -13.57 -9.18 -8.70
CA PRO A 162 -12.99 -9.11 -10.03
C PRO A 162 -11.97 -7.97 -10.15
N VAL A 163 -11.07 -8.11 -11.13
CA VAL A 163 -10.17 -7.06 -11.62
C VAL A 163 -10.15 -7.07 -13.15
N PHE A 164 -10.10 -5.89 -13.77
CA PHE A 164 -10.03 -5.79 -15.22
C PHE A 164 -8.67 -6.26 -15.75
N LYS A 165 -8.66 -7.32 -16.58
CA LYS A 165 -7.45 -7.87 -17.22
C LYS A 165 -7.28 -7.27 -18.62
N GLY A 166 -6.68 -6.08 -18.68
CA GLY A 166 -6.42 -5.37 -19.93
C GLY A 166 -5.21 -5.94 -20.68
N LYS A 167 -5.29 -6.05 -22.01
CA LYS A 167 -4.14 -6.43 -22.86
C LYS A 167 -3.02 -5.38 -22.84
N ARG A 168 -3.40 -4.11 -22.68
CA ARG A 168 -2.50 -2.96 -22.61
C ARG A 168 -2.80 -2.20 -21.34
N ALA A 169 -1.79 -1.98 -20.50
CA ALA A 169 -1.89 -1.25 -19.26
C ALA A 169 -0.93 -0.05 -19.26
N ALA A 170 -1.42 1.11 -18.87
CA ALA A 170 -0.60 2.30 -18.65
C ALA A 170 -0.76 2.75 -17.19
N VAL A 171 0.38 2.96 -16.52
CA VAL A 171 0.42 3.40 -15.13
C VAL A 171 1.09 4.75 -15.05
N LEU A 172 0.41 5.70 -14.41
CA LEU A 172 0.85 7.08 -14.31
C LEU A 172 1.65 7.30 -13.03
N GLY A 173 2.91 7.73 -13.15
CA GLY A 173 3.79 8.01 -12.02
C GLY A 173 5.15 7.35 -12.14
N GLY A 174 6.01 7.58 -11.14
CA GLY A 174 7.39 7.05 -11.14
C GLY A 174 7.88 6.58 -9.78
N GLY A 175 6.98 6.45 -8.79
CA GLY A 175 7.29 5.95 -7.46
C GLY A 175 7.03 4.45 -7.32
N ASN A 176 7.29 3.91 -6.13
CA ASN A 176 7.10 2.48 -5.86
C ASN A 176 5.68 1.99 -6.17
N VAL A 177 4.65 2.79 -5.83
CA VAL A 177 3.25 2.46 -6.14
C VAL A 177 3.03 2.28 -7.65
N ALA A 178 3.69 3.07 -8.49
CA ALA A 178 3.62 2.93 -9.94
C ALA A 178 4.33 1.65 -10.41
N MET A 179 5.51 1.34 -9.86
CA MET A 179 6.23 0.09 -10.16
C MET A 179 5.41 -1.14 -9.75
N ASP A 180 4.82 -1.11 -8.56
CA ASP A 180 3.99 -2.21 -8.05
C ASP A 180 2.75 -2.42 -8.92
N SER A 181 2.09 -1.32 -9.32
CA SER A 181 0.90 -1.37 -10.16
C SER A 181 1.21 -1.91 -11.56
N VAL A 182 2.30 -1.44 -12.19
CA VAL A 182 2.63 -1.84 -13.57
C VAL A 182 3.10 -3.29 -13.64
N ARG A 183 3.89 -3.73 -12.67
CA ARG A 183 4.37 -5.11 -12.53
C ARG A 183 3.23 -6.07 -12.16
N THR A 184 2.25 -5.60 -11.40
CA THR A 184 1.00 -6.32 -11.15
C THR A 184 0.21 -6.50 -12.44
N ALA A 185 0.04 -5.44 -13.24
CA ALA A 185 -0.66 -5.52 -14.52
C ALA A 185 -0.01 -6.52 -15.48
N LYS A 186 1.33 -6.53 -15.55
CA LYS A 186 2.09 -7.50 -16.35
C LYS A 186 1.81 -8.93 -15.90
N ARG A 187 1.87 -9.21 -14.59
CA ARG A 187 1.58 -10.54 -14.02
C ARG A 187 0.13 -10.99 -14.21
N LEU A 188 -0.81 -10.06 -14.27
CA LEU A 188 -2.22 -10.34 -14.60
C LEU A 188 -2.47 -10.64 -16.09
N GLY A 189 -1.42 -10.64 -16.91
CA GLY A 189 -1.49 -11.06 -18.31
C GLY A 189 -1.54 -9.91 -19.32
N ALA A 190 -1.18 -8.67 -18.93
CA ALA A 190 -1.04 -7.59 -19.90
C ALA A 190 0.08 -7.92 -20.90
N GLU A 191 -0.26 -7.95 -22.19
CA GLU A 191 0.69 -8.14 -23.28
C GLU A 191 1.71 -6.99 -23.28
N MET A 192 1.21 -5.76 -23.09
CA MET A 192 2.01 -4.54 -22.97
C MET A 192 1.65 -3.79 -21.68
N ALA A 193 2.66 -3.40 -20.92
CA ALA A 193 2.51 -2.63 -19.69
C ALA A 193 3.55 -1.49 -19.69
N ALA A 194 3.08 -0.26 -19.45
CA ALA A 194 3.91 0.94 -19.51
C ALA A 194 3.81 1.81 -18.27
N ILE A 195 4.95 2.39 -17.88
CA ILE A 195 5.06 3.54 -17.01
C ILE A 195 5.01 4.80 -17.85
N VAL A 196 4.11 5.73 -17.50
CA VAL A 196 4.06 7.08 -18.06
C VAL A 196 4.43 8.06 -16.96
N TYR A 197 5.58 8.72 -17.14
CA TYR A 197 6.15 9.58 -16.12
C TYR A 197 6.52 10.95 -16.68
N ARG A 198 6.05 12.00 -15.99
CA ARG A 198 6.24 13.39 -16.41
C ARG A 198 7.68 13.90 -16.34
N ARG A 199 8.60 13.19 -15.66
CA ARG A 199 10.02 13.57 -15.57
C ARG A 199 10.92 12.51 -16.22
N SER A 200 12.24 12.64 -16.09
CA SER A 200 13.17 11.65 -16.60
C SER A 200 13.40 10.51 -15.60
N ARG A 201 14.16 9.49 -16.03
CA ARG A 201 14.59 8.38 -15.18
C ARG A 201 15.33 8.84 -13.91
N ILE A 202 16.11 9.92 -14.00
CA ILE A 202 16.92 10.44 -12.88
C ILE A 202 16.03 10.95 -11.75
N GLU A 203 14.87 11.55 -12.07
CA GLU A 203 13.96 12.10 -11.06
C GLU A 203 12.98 11.08 -10.46
N MET A 204 13.03 9.81 -10.91
CA MET A 204 12.14 8.77 -10.42
C MET A 204 12.36 8.52 -8.91
N PRO A 205 11.31 8.63 -8.08
CA PRO A 205 11.42 8.37 -6.65
C PRO A 205 11.33 6.88 -6.28
N ALA A 206 11.11 5.97 -7.24
CA ALA A 206 11.11 4.54 -6.99
C ALA A 206 12.49 4.03 -6.56
N ARG A 207 12.51 2.93 -5.80
CA ARG A 207 13.75 2.21 -5.50
C ARG A 207 14.38 1.72 -6.81
N VAL A 208 15.69 1.93 -6.96
CA VAL A 208 16.44 1.57 -8.18
C VAL A 208 16.27 0.10 -8.54
N GLU A 209 16.32 -0.79 -7.55
CA GLU A 209 16.10 -2.23 -7.72
C GLU A 209 14.71 -2.55 -8.33
N GLU A 210 13.66 -1.83 -7.93
CA GLU A 210 12.32 -2.06 -8.47
C GLU A 210 12.15 -1.55 -9.89
N VAL A 211 12.88 -0.48 -10.25
CA VAL A 211 12.95 -0.02 -11.64
C VAL A 211 13.68 -1.04 -12.50
N HIS A 212 14.79 -1.61 -12.01
CA HIS A 212 15.54 -2.65 -12.73
C HIS A 212 14.70 -3.92 -12.92
N HIS A 213 14.02 -4.41 -11.88
CA HIS A 213 13.12 -5.55 -11.99
C HIS A 213 11.96 -5.28 -12.97
N ALA A 214 11.43 -4.05 -13.02
CA ALA A 214 10.42 -3.68 -14.01
C ALA A 214 10.99 -3.69 -15.44
N GLU A 215 12.20 -3.18 -15.65
CA GLU A 215 12.90 -3.24 -16.94
C GLU A 215 13.12 -4.71 -17.38
N GLU A 216 13.54 -5.60 -16.47
CA GLU A 216 13.72 -7.04 -16.72
C GLU A 216 12.41 -7.77 -17.05
N GLU A 217 11.28 -7.35 -16.45
CA GLU A 217 9.94 -7.87 -16.75
C GLU A 217 9.36 -7.34 -18.07
N GLY A 218 10.11 -6.50 -18.80
CA GLY A 218 9.72 -5.94 -20.09
C GLY A 218 8.69 -4.82 -20.00
N ILE A 219 8.70 -4.06 -18.90
CA ILE A 219 7.87 -2.86 -18.75
C ILE A 219 8.42 -1.73 -19.62
N GLU A 220 7.55 -1.08 -20.38
CA GLU A 220 7.91 0.09 -21.19
C GLU A 220 7.94 1.37 -20.34
N PHE A 221 8.87 2.27 -20.63
CA PHE A 221 8.98 3.56 -19.92
C PHE A 221 8.82 4.73 -20.88
N HIS A 222 7.77 5.51 -20.70
CA HIS A 222 7.52 6.78 -21.38
C HIS A 222 7.83 7.94 -20.44
N PHE A 223 9.10 8.34 -20.42
CA PHE A 223 9.56 9.53 -19.70
C PHE A 223 9.11 10.82 -20.37
N LEU A 224 9.19 11.92 -19.61
CA LEU A 224 8.82 13.26 -20.07
C LEU A 224 7.45 13.27 -20.74
N THR A 225 6.49 12.58 -20.14
CA THR A 225 5.15 12.38 -20.72
C THR A 225 4.09 12.56 -19.64
N THR A 226 3.08 13.36 -19.95
CA THR A 226 1.92 13.56 -19.07
C THR A 226 0.63 13.38 -19.86
N PRO A 227 -0.37 12.66 -19.33
CA PRO A 227 -1.66 12.58 -19.99
C PRO A 227 -2.44 13.89 -19.85
N ILE A 228 -3.26 14.18 -20.85
CA ILE A 228 -4.17 15.35 -20.87
C ILE A 228 -5.63 14.97 -21.05
N ARG A 229 -5.93 13.78 -21.59
CA ARG A 229 -7.27 13.18 -21.57
C ARG A 229 -7.22 11.68 -21.87
N TYR A 230 -8.27 10.99 -21.45
CA TYR A 230 -8.55 9.61 -21.83
C TYR A 230 -9.68 9.57 -22.87
N ILE A 231 -9.60 8.60 -23.78
CA ILE A 231 -10.51 8.47 -24.92
C ILE A 231 -11.24 7.14 -24.78
N GLU A 232 -12.56 7.18 -24.89
CA GLU A 232 -13.43 6.02 -24.74
C GLU A 232 -13.65 5.22 -26.03
N ASP A 233 -14.06 3.97 -25.89
CA ASP A 233 -14.70 3.17 -26.94
C ASP A 233 -16.23 3.34 -26.93
N ASP A 234 -16.92 2.57 -27.79
CA ASP A 234 -18.39 2.52 -27.89
C ASP A 234 -19.09 1.99 -26.62
N LYS A 235 -18.34 1.47 -25.64
CA LYS A 235 -18.83 0.89 -24.40
C LYS A 235 -18.33 1.66 -23.16
N ASN A 236 -17.93 2.93 -23.33
CA ASN A 236 -17.40 3.80 -22.28
C ASN A 236 -16.14 3.26 -21.59
N ARG A 237 -15.35 2.41 -22.26
CA ARG A 237 -14.08 1.87 -21.74
C ARG A 237 -12.92 2.68 -22.26
N VAL A 238 -11.88 2.81 -21.46
CA VAL A 238 -10.64 3.46 -21.90
C VAL A 238 -10.02 2.70 -23.08
N LYS A 239 -9.86 3.39 -24.22
CA LYS A 239 -9.29 2.86 -25.46
C LYS A 239 -7.93 3.49 -25.77
N ALA A 240 -7.78 4.77 -25.46
CA ALA A 240 -6.55 5.51 -25.71
C ALA A 240 -6.34 6.62 -24.68
N MET A 241 -5.12 7.12 -24.62
CA MET A 241 -4.70 8.20 -23.75
C MET A 241 -3.91 9.21 -24.57
N GLU A 242 -4.38 10.46 -24.62
CA GLU A 242 -3.66 11.54 -25.27
C GLU A 242 -2.66 12.13 -24.28
N CYS A 243 -1.41 12.29 -24.73
CA CYS A 243 -0.31 12.74 -23.89
C CYS A 243 0.43 13.92 -24.51
N LEU A 244 0.96 14.78 -23.66
CA LEU A 244 1.94 15.80 -24.02
C LEU A 244 3.35 15.30 -23.70
N ARG A 245 4.29 15.62 -24.60
CA ARG A 245 5.72 15.50 -24.31
C ARG A 245 6.19 16.74 -23.56
N MET A 246 6.93 16.49 -22.50
CA MET A 246 7.46 17.50 -21.59
C MET A 246 8.93 17.76 -21.90
N ARG A 247 9.46 18.87 -21.38
CA ARG A 247 10.91 19.06 -21.20
C ARG A 247 11.19 19.37 -19.73
N LEU A 248 12.44 19.22 -19.29
CA LEU A 248 12.82 19.56 -17.93
C LEU A 248 13.25 21.04 -17.85
N GLY A 249 12.65 21.78 -16.92
CA GLY A 249 13.05 23.12 -16.51
C GLY A 249 13.93 23.10 -15.26
N GLU A 250 13.80 24.13 -14.44
CA GLU A 250 14.57 24.29 -13.19
C GLU A 250 14.12 23.32 -12.08
N PRO A 251 14.98 23.01 -11.09
CA PRO A 251 14.61 22.24 -9.91
C PRO A 251 13.40 22.80 -9.13
N ASP A 252 12.57 21.90 -8.58
CA ASP A 252 11.52 22.23 -7.62
C ASP A 252 12.00 22.21 -6.16
N SER A 253 11.08 22.41 -5.22
CA SER A 253 11.35 22.35 -3.78
C SER A 253 11.82 20.98 -3.28
N SER A 254 11.65 19.92 -4.07
CA SER A 254 12.22 18.60 -3.80
C SER A 254 13.62 18.41 -4.41
N GLY A 255 14.19 19.44 -5.04
CA GLY A 255 15.50 19.40 -5.72
C GLY A 255 15.47 18.74 -7.10
N ARG A 256 14.30 18.28 -7.56
CA ARG A 256 14.15 17.57 -8.85
C ARG A 256 13.67 18.53 -9.93
N ARG A 257 14.18 18.39 -11.15
CA ARG A 257 13.80 19.26 -12.28
C ARG A 257 12.29 19.21 -12.56
N ARG A 258 11.68 20.38 -12.70
CA ARG A 258 10.26 20.53 -13.00
C ARG A 258 9.99 20.15 -14.45
N PRO A 259 8.91 19.40 -14.73
CA PRO A 259 8.44 19.25 -16.09
C PRO A 259 7.74 20.54 -16.53
N VAL A 260 8.06 21.02 -17.73
CA VAL A 260 7.44 22.18 -18.40
C VAL A 260 7.00 21.83 -19.81
#